data_AF-A0A2V5NZP5-F1
#
_entry.id   AF-A0A2V5NZP5-F1
#
_cell.length_a   1.000
_cell.length_b   1.000
_cell.length_c   1.000
_cell.angle_alpha   90.00
_cell.angle_beta   90.00
_cell.angle_gamma   90.00
#
_symmetry.space_group_name_H-M   'P 1'
#
loop_
_entity.id
_entity.type
_entity.pdbx_description
1 polymer ?
#
loop_
_entity_poly.entity_id
_entity_poly.type
_entity_poly.pdbx_seq_one_letter_code
_entity_poly.pdbx_strand_id
1 'polypeptide(L)'
;MAADVLQAFAAQRGQAVAARFRDFNYWRTDEQERQAREQLEVQRRSIDEEMTGALRELLGTDATPPPTDHQWRQAAWEQQLGFLPEEKRQKTVGLLFQNVEVDDRIRALADGRRTPESAEERQHVLAAYDVRRQEMTALLTPEEYLQVELAMSWTEFRAVFREWRAHDESLARLYATGQPDPGNDLVFAKIREALGDKRYEEYRSTWWK
;
A
#
# COMPACT_ATOMS: atom_id res chain seq x y z
N MET A 1 -24.66 -8.12 -17.59
CA MET A 1 -23.84 -8.63 -18.70
C MET A 1 -22.37 -8.24 -18.55
N ALA A 2 -21.96 -6.97 -18.68
CA ALA A 2 -20.56 -6.57 -18.44
C ALA A 2 -20.08 -6.83 -17.00
N ALA A 3 -20.95 -6.58 -16.01
CA ALA A 3 -20.66 -6.88 -14.59
C ALA A 3 -20.47 -8.38 -14.32
N ASP A 4 -21.20 -9.25 -15.02
CA ASP A 4 -21.10 -10.70 -14.85
C ASP A 4 -19.77 -11.24 -15.41
N VAL A 5 -19.31 -10.67 -16.52
CA VAL A 5 -17.96 -10.95 -17.06
C VAL A 5 -16.90 -10.48 -16.07
N LEU A 6 -17.00 -9.25 -15.56
CA LEU A 6 -16.06 -8.74 -14.55
C LEU A 6 -16.00 -9.65 -13.31
N GLN A 7 -17.16 -10.15 -12.85
CA GLN A 7 -17.27 -11.06 -11.73
C GLN A 7 -16.68 -12.45 -12.04
N ALA A 8 -16.89 -12.98 -13.24
CA ALA A 8 -16.33 -14.27 -13.66
C ALA A 8 -14.79 -14.26 -13.64
N PHE A 9 -14.20 -13.14 -14.03
CA PHE A 9 -12.74 -12.96 -14.00
C PHE A 9 -12.20 -12.57 -12.60
N ALA A 10 -13.06 -12.26 -11.61
CA ALA A 10 -12.62 -11.94 -10.25
C ALA A 10 -11.90 -13.12 -9.57
N ALA A 11 -12.38 -14.35 -9.79
CA ALA A 11 -11.74 -15.55 -9.24
C ALA A 11 -10.33 -15.78 -9.82
N GLN A 12 -10.16 -15.56 -11.13
CA GLN A 12 -8.85 -15.67 -11.79
C GLN A 12 -7.85 -14.63 -11.28
N ARG A 13 -8.29 -13.37 -11.11
CA ARG A 13 -7.47 -12.32 -10.49
C ARG A 13 -7.08 -12.70 -9.07
N GLY A 14 -8.04 -13.16 -8.27
CA GLY A 14 -7.79 -13.64 -6.91
C GLY A 14 -6.77 -14.77 -6.87
N GLN A 15 -6.83 -15.72 -7.80
CA GLN A 15 -5.85 -16.82 -7.90
C GLN A 15 -4.46 -16.34 -8.31
N ALA A 16 -4.35 -15.44 -9.29
CA ALA A 16 -3.08 -14.86 -9.72
C ALA A 16 -2.40 -14.10 -8.57
N VAL A 17 -3.18 -13.29 -7.85
CA VAL A 17 -2.72 -12.58 -6.66
C VAL A 17 -2.35 -13.54 -5.54
N ALA A 18 -3.19 -14.55 -5.26
CA ALA A 18 -2.90 -15.56 -4.25
C ALA A 18 -1.62 -16.33 -4.57
N ALA A 19 -1.34 -16.62 -5.84
CA ALA A 19 -0.09 -17.27 -6.25
C ALA A 19 1.14 -16.41 -5.91
N ARG A 20 1.07 -15.09 -6.09
CA ARG A 20 2.13 -14.17 -5.66
C ARG A 20 2.36 -14.21 -4.15
N PHE A 21 1.28 -14.19 -3.37
CA PHE A 21 1.36 -14.10 -1.91
C PHE A 21 1.49 -15.45 -1.19
N ARG A 22 1.24 -16.59 -1.87
CA ARG A 22 1.30 -17.95 -1.30
C ARG A 22 2.64 -18.25 -0.64
N ASP A 23 3.71 -17.86 -1.32
CA ASP A 23 5.08 -18.11 -0.90
C ASP A 23 5.77 -16.81 -0.41
N PHE A 24 5.00 -15.74 -0.19
CA PHE A 24 5.54 -14.46 0.25
C PHE A 24 6.14 -14.60 1.64
N ASN A 25 7.47 -14.50 1.69
CA ASN A 25 8.22 -14.45 2.91
C ASN A 25 8.84 -13.07 3.05
N TYR A 26 8.72 -12.46 4.23
CA TYR A 26 9.25 -11.11 4.50
C TYR A 26 10.79 -11.01 4.40
N TRP A 27 11.48 -12.15 4.22
CA TRP A 27 12.92 -12.26 3.98
C TRP A 27 13.28 -12.54 2.52
N ARG A 28 12.32 -12.46 1.58
CA ARG A 28 12.61 -12.60 0.14
C ARG A 28 13.60 -11.51 -0.28
N THR A 29 14.62 -11.92 -1.02
CA THR A 29 15.58 -10.98 -1.62
C THR A 29 14.89 -10.12 -2.67
N ASP A 30 15.37 -8.88 -2.89
CA ASP A 30 14.84 -7.94 -3.89
C ASP A 30 14.62 -8.59 -5.28
N GLU A 31 15.51 -9.51 -5.68
CA GLU A 31 15.41 -10.26 -6.94
C GLU A 31 14.20 -11.20 -7.00
N GLN A 32 13.92 -11.93 -5.92
CA GLN A 32 12.76 -12.84 -5.84
C GLN A 32 11.45 -12.06 -5.84
N GLU A 33 11.43 -10.89 -5.19
CA GLU A 33 10.28 -9.98 -5.21
C GLU A 33 10.07 -9.39 -6.62
N ARG A 34 11.15 -9.00 -7.30
CA ARG A 34 11.08 -8.53 -8.70
C ARG A 34 10.49 -9.59 -9.63
N GLN A 35 11.00 -10.82 -9.56
CA GLN A 35 10.50 -11.93 -10.39
C GLN A 35 9.02 -12.24 -10.10
N ALA A 36 8.61 -12.24 -8.82
CA ALA A 36 7.21 -12.44 -8.46
C ALA A 36 6.29 -11.32 -8.99
N ARG A 37 6.78 -10.07 -9.02
CA ARG A 37 6.07 -8.93 -9.63
C ARG A 37 5.94 -9.10 -11.14
N GLU A 38 7.02 -9.44 -11.82
CA GLU A 38 7.02 -9.66 -13.28
C GLU A 38 6.08 -10.79 -13.68
N GLN A 39 6.06 -11.90 -12.93
CA GLN A 39 5.13 -13.01 -13.16
C GLN A 39 3.67 -12.59 -12.97
N LEU A 40 3.37 -11.80 -11.93
CA LEU A 40 2.02 -11.28 -11.73
C LEU A 40 1.62 -10.33 -12.87
N GLU A 41 2.52 -9.47 -13.36
CA GLU A 41 2.23 -8.56 -14.47
C GLU A 41 1.93 -9.32 -15.78
N VAL A 42 2.63 -10.43 -16.03
CA VAL A 42 2.33 -11.31 -17.17
C VAL A 42 0.95 -11.94 -17.03
N GLN A 43 0.63 -12.50 -15.86
CA GLN A 43 -0.70 -13.08 -15.59
C GLN A 43 -1.80 -12.03 -15.70
N ARG A 44 -1.53 -10.82 -15.22
CA ARG A 44 -2.44 -9.69 -15.27
C ARG A 44 -2.82 -9.33 -16.69
N ARG A 45 -1.83 -9.19 -17.58
CA ARG A 45 -2.07 -8.89 -19.00
C ARG A 45 -2.89 -10.00 -19.66
N SER A 46 -2.54 -11.26 -19.45
CA SER A 46 -3.27 -12.41 -20.00
C SER A 46 -4.75 -12.41 -19.58
N ILE A 47 -5.02 -12.23 -18.29
CA ILE A 47 -6.38 -12.22 -17.73
C ILE A 47 -7.20 -11.03 -18.27
N ASP A 48 -6.60 -9.85 -18.36
CA ASP A 48 -7.31 -8.66 -18.86
C ASP A 48 -7.53 -8.72 -20.39
N GLU A 49 -6.64 -9.38 -21.15
CA GLU A 49 -6.83 -9.70 -22.57
C GLU A 49 -7.99 -10.68 -22.79
N GLU A 50 -8.03 -11.78 -22.03
CA GLU A 50 -9.13 -12.76 -22.06
C GLU A 50 -10.47 -12.11 -21.71
N MET A 51 -10.50 -11.28 -20.67
CA MET A 51 -11.69 -10.53 -20.27
C MET A 51 -12.14 -9.58 -21.40
N THR A 52 -11.20 -8.87 -22.03
CA THR A 52 -11.50 -7.95 -23.13
C THR A 52 -12.05 -8.70 -24.33
N GLY A 53 -11.52 -9.88 -24.65
CA GLY A 53 -12.04 -10.78 -25.67
C GLY A 53 -13.50 -11.16 -25.39
N ALA A 54 -13.78 -11.68 -24.19
CA ALA A 54 -15.12 -12.06 -23.76
C ALA A 54 -16.12 -10.87 -23.78
N LEU A 55 -15.69 -9.67 -23.38
CA LEU A 55 -16.52 -8.47 -23.45
C LEU A 55 -16.85 -8.08 -24.90
N ARG A 56 -15.89 -8.18 -25.82
CA ARG A 56 -16.11 -7.87 -27.24
C ARG A 56 -16.99 -8.91 -27.94
N GLU A 57 -16.89 -10.18 -27.56
CA GLU A 57 -17.80 -11.22 -28.05
C GLU A 57 -19.25 -10.96 -27.64
N LEU A 58 -19.48 -10.46 -26.42
CA LEU A 58 -20.81 -10.22 -25.87
C LEU A 58 -21.42 -8.86 -26.25
N LEU A 59 -20.59 -7.82 -26.38
CA LEU A 59 -21.03 -6.42 -26.54
C LEU A 59 -20.68 -5.84 -27.91
N GLY A 60 -19.96 -6.59 -28.75
CA GLY A 60 -19.46 -6.15 -30.06
C GLY A 60 -18.01 -5.66 -30.01
N THR A 61 -17.36 -5.66 -31.19
CA THR A 61 -15.93 -5.34 -31.35
C THR A 61 -15.54 -3.93 -30.91
N ASP A 62 -16.50 -3.00 -30.90
CA ASP A 62 -16.29 -1.60 -30.50
C ASP A 62 -16.39 -1.37 -28.99
N ALA A 63 -16.66 -2.43 -28.21
CA ALA A 63 -16.72 -2.35 -26.77
C ALA A 63 -15.34 -1.97 -26.20
N THR A 64 -15.30 -0.86 -25.47
CA THR A 64 -14.13 -0.43 -24.71
C THR A 64 -14.15 -1.13 -23.36
N PRO A 65 -13.12 -1.93 -23.01
CA PRO A 65 -13.07 -2.57 -21.71
C PRO A 65 -12.93 -1.52 -20.59
N PRO A 66 -13.57 -1.71 -19.44
CA PRO A 66 -13.41 -0.83 -18.30
C PRO A 66 -11.99 -0.96 -17.71
N PRO A 67 -11.47 0.07 -17.03
CA PRO A 67 -10.21 -0.03 -16.31
C PRO A 67 -10.28 -1.12 -15.23
N THR A 68 -9.20 -1.89 -15.09
CA THR A 68 -9.12 -3.06 -14.19
C THR A 68 -8.29 -2.83 -12.92
N ASP A 69 -7.66 -1.65 -12.79
CA ASP A 69 -6.77 -1.30 -11.68
C ASP A 69 -7.42 -1.47 -10.31
N HIS A 70 -8.69 -1.07 -10.19
CA HIS A 70 -9.45 -1.19 -8.95
C HIS A 70 -9.63 -2.66 -8.56
N GLN A 71 -10.01 -3.53 -9.49
CA GLN A 71 -10.26 -4.96 -9.25
C GLN A 71 -8.97 -5.68 -8.88
N TRP A 72 -7.85 -5.34 -9.53
CA TRP A 72 -6.53 -5.88 -9.18
C TRP A 72 -6.07 -5.43 -7.80
N ARG A 73 -6.26 -4.15 -7.46
CA ARG A 73 -5.94 -3.62 -6.13
C ARG A 73 -6.80 -4.26 -5.05
N GLN A 74 -8.09 -4.43 -5.31
CA GLN A 74 -9.01 -5.07 -4.38
C GLN A 74 -8.59 -6.51 -4.10
N ALA A 75 -8.31 -7.31 -5.14
CA ALA A 75 -7.85 -8.69 -4.98
C ALA A 75 -6.54 -8.76 -4.18
N ALA A 76 -5.59 -7.85 -4.43
CA ALA A 76 -4.34 -7.74 -3.66
C ALA A 76 -4.59 -7.51 -2.17
N TRP A 77 -5.42 -6.52 -1.83
CA TRP A 77 -5.75 -6.22 -0.45
C TRP A 77 -6.55 -7.32 0.23
N GLU A 78 -7.50 -7.95 -0.45
CA GLU A 78 -8.24 -9.09 0.10
C GLU A 78 -7.30 -10.25 0.49
N GLN A 79 -6.28 -10.51 -0.31
CA GLN A 79 -5.26 -11.53 0.01
C GLN A 79 -4.36 -11.09 1.16
N GLN A 80 -3.85 -9.86 1.15
CA GLN A 80 -2.98 -9.33 2.20
C GLN A 80 -3.69 -9.22 3.56
N LEU A 81 -5.00 -8.99 3.56
CA LEU A 81 -5.84 -8.88 4.74
C LEU A 81 -6.55 -10.18 5.10
N GLY A 82 -6.11 -11.32 4.56
CA GLY A 82 -6.69 -12.64 4.81
C GLY A 82 -6.73 -13.07 6.28
N PHE A 83 -5.94 -12.43 7.15
CA PHE A 83 -5.95 -12.63 8.60
C PHE A 83 -7.19 -12.04 9.29
N LEU A 84 -7.92 -11.12 8.63
CA LEU A 84 -9.16 -10.56 9.14
C LEU A 84 -10.36 -11.45 8.77
N PRO A 85 -11.38 -11.55 9.66
CA PRO A 85 -12.68 -12.11 9.29
C PRO A 85 -13.28 -11.39 8.07
N GLU A 86 -14.01 -12.11 7.22
CA GLU A 86 -14.57 -11.61 5.95
C GLU A 86 -15.26 -10.23 6.09
N GLU A 87 -16.18 -10.09 7.05
CA GLU A 87 -16.93 -8.85 7.23
C GLU A 87 -16.03 -7.66 7.60
N LYS A 88 -15.06 -7.87 8.49
CA LYS A 88 -14.08 -6.83 8.85
C LYS A 88 -13.17 -6.53 7.67
N ARG A 89 -12.70 -7.56 6.98
CA ARG A 89 -11.84 -7.42 5.79
C ARG A 89 -12.49 -6.55 4.73
N GLN A 90 -13.75 -6.81 4.37
CA GLN A 90 -14.49 -6.01 3.39
C GLN A 90 -14.60 -4.54 3.81
N LYS A 91 -14.93 -4.27 5.09
CA LYS A 91 -15.00 -2.92 5.63
C LYS A 91 -13.63 -2.23 5.61
N THR A 92 -12.56 -2.93 5.98
CA THR A 92 -11.19 -2.42 5.94
C THR A 92 -10.75 -2.11 4.51
N VAL A 93 -11.01 -2.99 3.55
CA VAL A 93 -10.74 -2.75 2.12
C VAL A 93 -11.48 -1.50 1.64
N GLY A 94 -12.75 -1.33 2.02
CA GLY A 94 -13.53 -0.13 1.71
C GLY A 94 -12.90 1.15 2.26
N LEU A 95 -12.49 1.16 3.53
CA LEU A 95 -11.81 2.29 4.15
C LEU A 95 -10.46 2.60 3.49
N LEU A 96 -9.69 1.56 3.10
CA LEU A 96 -8.44 1.74 2.37
C LEU A 96 -8.68 2.41 1.01
N PHE A 97 -9.71 2.00 0.26
CA PHE A 97 -10.06 2.63 -1.02
C PHE A 97 -10.48 4.09 -0.86
N GLN A 98 -11.29 4.40 0.15
CA GLN A 98 -11.74 5.77 0.44
C GLN A 98 -10.58 6.70 0.79
N ASN A 99 -9.50 6.17 1.36
CA ASN A 99 -8.39 6.94 1.89
C ASN A 99 -7.08 6.80 1.10
N VAL A 100 -7.09 6.17 -0.09
CA VAL A 100 -5.89 6.02 -0.94
C VAL A 100 -5.16 7.35 -1.13
N GLU A 101 -5.91 8.40 -1.50
CA GLU A 101 -5.30 9.71 -1.76
C GLU A 101 -4.71 10.35 -0.49
N VAL A 102 -5.34 10.12 0.67
CA VAL A 102 -4.83 10.60 1.96
C VAL A 102 -3.54 9.89 2.32
N ASP A 103 -3.51 8.56 2.19
CA ASP A 103 -2.32 7.74 2.47
C ASP A 103 -1.16 8.10 1.52
N ASP A 104 -1.45 8.32 0.22
CA ASP A 104 -0.45 8.76 -0.77
C ASP A 104 0.09 10.17 -0.46
N ARG A 105 -0.77 11.10 -0.01
CA ARG A 105 -0.35 12.47 0.36
C ARG A 105 0.47 12.49 1.65
N ILE A 106 0.12 11.67 2.64
CA ILE A 106 0.91 11.52 3.88
C ILE A 106 2.28 10.94 3.55
N ARG A 107 2.35 9.94 2.66
CA ARG A 107 3.61 9.40 2.19
C ARG A 107 4.47 10.45 1.48
N ALA A 108 3.88 11.21 0.56
CA ALA A 108 4.56 12.29 -0.15
C ALA A 108 5.15 13.33 0.84
N LEU A 109 4.38 13.69 1.87
CA LEU A 109 4.83 14.55 2.97
C LEU A 109 6.01 13.97 3.74
N ALA A 110 5.97 12.69 4.11
CA ALA A 110 7.03 12.01 4.86
C ALA A 110 8.32 11.86 4.03
N ASP A 111 8.19 11.54 2.74
CA ASP A 111 9.33 11.40 1.81
C ASP A 111 9.96 12.75 1.40
N GLY A 112 9.39 13.89 1.84
CA GLY A 112 9.81 15.23 1.40
C GLY A 112 9.59 15.49 -0.09
N ARG A 113 8.84 14.62 -0.79
CA ARG A 113 8.58 14.71 -2.23
C ARG A 113 7.19 15.31 -2.44
N ARG A 114 7.09 16.40 -3.20
CA ARG A 114 5.83 17.14 -3.44
C ARG A 114 5.18 17.58 -2.11
N THR A 115 5.83 18.52 -1.44
CA THR A 115 5.18 19.29 -0.37
C THR A 115 3.92 19.99 -0.90
N PRO A 116 2.76 19.88 -0.24
CA PRO A 116 1.62 20.74 -0.49
C PRO A 116 2.05 22.21 -0.43
N GLU A 117 1.54 23.02 -1.35
CA GLU A 117 2.06 24.34 -1.66
C GLU A 117 1.84 25.33 -0.50
N SER A 118 0.92 25.01 0.44
CA SER A 118 0.61 25.83 1.61
C SER A 118 0.55 25.04 2.93
N ALA A 119 0.70 25.74 4.05
CA ALA A 119 0.57 25.16 5.40
C ALA A 119 -0.86 24.66 5.69
N GLU A 120 -1.87 25.30 5.10
CA GLU A 120 -3.28 24.92 5.26
C GLU A 120 -3.58 23.56 4.61
N GLU A 121 -3.04 23.31 3.41
CA GLU A 121 -3.17 22.01 2.75
C GLU A 121 -2.51 20.89 3.56
N ARG A 122 -1.34 21.16 4.17
CA ARG A 122 -0.66 20.19 5.03
C ARG A 122 -1.49 19.84 6.27
N GLN A 123 -2.11 20.84 6.90
CA GLN A 123 -3.01 20.62 8.03
C GLN A 123 -4.26 19.83 7.63
N HIS A 124 -4.82 20.10 6.45
CA HIS A 124 -5.98 19.37 5.94
C HIS A 124 -5.67 17.88 5.72
N VAL A 125 -4.50 17.58 5.15
CA VAL A 125 -4.04 16.19 4.95
C VAL A 125 -3.86 15.46 6.29
N LEU A 126 -3.28 16.12 7.30
CA LEU A 126 -3.15 15.54 8.64
C LEU A 126 -4.51 15.28 9.30
N ALA A 127 -5.45 16.23 9.20
CA ALA A 127 -6.78 16.06 9.76
C ALA A 127 -7.53 14.87 9.11
N ALA A 128 -7.45 14.74 7.78
CA ALA A 128 -8.01 13.61 7.06
C ALA A 128 -7.36 12.28 7.49
N TYR A 129 -6.04 12.27 7.70
CA TYR A 129 -5.32 11.10 8.21
C TYR A 129 -5.76 10.70 9.62
N ASP A 130 -5.95 11.68 10.52
CA ASP A 130 -6.42 11.42 11.88
C ASP A 130 -7.86 10.87 11.89
N VAL A 131 -8.75 11.36 11.02
CA VAL A 131 -10.11 10.80 10.84
C VAL A 131 -10.04 9.35 10.37
N ARG A 132 -9.26 9.07 9.32
CA ARG A 132 -9.05 7.71 8.81
C ARG A 132 -8.49 6.78 9.87
N ARG A 133 -7.54 7.25 10.68
CA ARG A 133 -7.00 6.49 11.81
C ARG A 133 -8.09 6.16 12.83
N GLN A 134 -8.94 7.12 13.18
CA GLN A 134 -10.06 6.89 14.09
C GLN A 134 -11.02 5.83 13.54
N GLU A 135 -11.42 5.94 12.27
CA GLU A 135 -12.31 4.97 11.60
C GLU A 135 -11.71 3.55 11.61
N MET A 136 -10.42 3.42 11.30
CA MET A 136 -9.72 2.14 11.35
C MET A 136 -9.66 1.56 12.77
N THR A 137 -9.36 2.39 13.78
CA THR A 137 -9.30 1.94 15.18
C THR A 137 -10.67 1.66 15.81
N ALA A 138 -11.75 2.19 15.23
CA ALA A 138 -13.11 1.84 15.63
C ALA A 138 -13.55 0.48 15.06
N LEU A 139 -13.04 0.10 13.90
CA LEU A 139 -13.34 -1.17 13.23
C LEU A 139 -12.47 -2.33 13.71
N LEU A 140 -11.20 -2.05 14.04
CA LEU A 140 -10.15 -3.04 14.29
C LEU A 140 -9.68 -2.99 15.74
N THR A 141 -9.34 -4.15 16.29
CA THR A 141 -8.57 -4.22 17.54
C THR A 141 -7.18 -3.61 17.33
N PRO A 142 -6.48 -3.18 18.40
CA PRO A 142 -5.13 -2.64 18.27
C PRO A 142 -4.16 -3.58 17.54
N GLU A 143 -4.26 -4.89 17.77
CA GLU A 143 -3.45 -5.92 17.12
C GLU A 143 -3.81 -6.09 15.64
N GLU A 144 -5.10 -6.15 15.31
CA GLU A 144 -5.57 -6.21 13.92
C GLU A 144 -5.15 -4.95 13.15
N TYR A 145 -5.31 -3.77 13.76
CA TYR A 145 -4.90 -2.50 13.16
C TYR A 145 -3.40 -2.48 12.86
N LEU A 146 -2.57 -2.94 13.80
CA LEU A 146 -1.13 -3.07 13.57
C LEU A 146 -0.82 -4.04 12.43
N GLN A 147 -1.51 -5.17 12.33
CA GLN A 147 -1.29 -6.13 11.25
C GLN A 147 -1.72 -5.57 9.88
N VAL A 148 -2.84 -4.83 9.83
CA VAL A 148 -3.28 -4.12 8.60
C VAL A 148 -2.19 -3.17 8.16
N GLU A 149 -1.66 -2.39 9.09
CA GLU A 149 -0.66 -1.38 8.81
C GLU A 149 0.68 -1.99 8.38
N LEU A 150 1.08 -3.13 8.97
CA LEU A 150 2.24 -3.91 8.52
C LEU A 150 2.02 -4.58 7.15
N ALA A 151 0.78 -4.97 6.84
CA ALA A 151 0.44 -5.56 5.56
C ALA A 151 0.44 -4.51 4.44
N MET A 152 0.03 -3.27 4.77
CA MET A 152 -0.06 -2.14 3.84
C MET A 152 1.20 -1.27 3.83
N SER A 153 2.13 -1.45 4.77
CA SER A 153 3.30 -0.60 4.88
C SER A 153 4.17 -0.64 3.63
N TRP A 154 4.56 0.54 3.15
CA TRP A 154 5.52 0.68 2.07
C TRP A 154 6.98 0.49 2.52
N THR A 155 7.23 0.46 3.83
CA THR A 155 8.57 0.27 4.39
C THR A 155 8.90 -1.21 4.51
N GLU A 156 10.06 -1.61 3.97
CA GLU A 156 10.59 -2.97 4.04
C GLU A 156 10.97 -3.40 5.49
N PHE A 157 10.80 -2.52 6.47
CA PHE A 157 11.30 -2.67 7.84
C PHE A 157 10.22 -2.97 8.87
N ARG A 158 9.59 -4.15 8.77
CA ARG A 158 8.60 -4.61 9.78
C ARG A 158 9.17 -4.68 11.21
N ALA A 159 10.46 -4.94 11.37
CA ALA A 159 11.12 -5.01 12.69
C ALA A 159 11.26 -3.64 13.39
N VAL A 160 11.36 -2.54 12.62
CA VAL A 160 11.49 -1.17 13.12
C VAL A 160 10.21 -0.36 12.85
N PHE A 161 9.18 -0.98 12.26
CA PHE A 161 7.98 -0.30 11.74
C PHE A 161 7.29 0.60 12.76
N ARG A 162 7.18 0.20 14.03
CA ARG A 162 6.56 1.06 15.05
C ARG A 162 7.34 2.36 15.26
N GLU A 163 8.66 2.27 15.25
CA GLU A 163 9.55 3.42 15.47
C GLU A 163 9.70 4.25 14.20
N TRP A 164 9.74 3.58 13.05
CA TRP A 164 9.76 4.22 11.74
C TRP A 164 8.45 4.95 11.44
N ARG A 165 7.31 4.33 11.67
CA ARG A 165 6.02 4.97 11.44
C ARG A 165 5.77 6.11 12.41
N ALA A 166 6.11 5.93 13.70
CA ALA A 166 6.07 7.03 14.65
C ALA A 166 7.00 8.17 14.21
N HIS A 167 8.13 7.84 13.59
CA HIS A 167 9.03 8.81 12.99
C HIS A 167 8.43 9.49 11.74
N ASP A 168 7.87 8.75 10.78
CA ASP A 168 7.20 9.31 9.58
C ASP A 168 6.00 10.20 9.95
N GLU A 169 5.16 9.76 10.92
CA GLU A 169 4.05 10.57 11.44
C GLU A 169 4.58 11.84 12.15
N SER A 170 5.68 11.71 12.89
CA SER A 170 6.36 12.85 13.52
C SER A 170 6.93 13.81 12.46
N LEU A 171 7.62 13.31 11.44
CA LEU A 171 8.16 14.10 10.35
C LEU A 171 7.04 14.81 9.59
N ALA A 172 5.97 14.11 9.22
CA ALA A 172 4.81 14.70 8.57
C ALA A 172 4.21 15.84 9.40
N ARG A 173 4.10 15.66 10.73
CA ARG A 173 3.64 16.72 11.66
C ARG A 173 4.62 17.89 11.76
N LEU A 174 5.92 17.63 11.83
CA LEU A 174 6.96 18.66 11.87
C LEU A 174 6.98 19.49 10.57
N TYR A 175 6.93 18.83 9.41
CA TYR A 175 6.83 19.48 8.11
C TYR A 175 5.53 20.29 7.94
N ALA A 176 4.40 19.75 8.40
CA ALA A 176 3.13 20.48 8.38
C ALA A 176 3.14 21.74 9.25
N THR A 177 3.90 21.72 10.35
CA THR A 177 3.98 22.83 11.32
C THR A 177 5.18 23.76 11.09
N GLY A 178 6.00 23.52 10.06
CA GLY A 178 7.16 24.34 9.73
C GLY A 178 8.32 24.22 10.74
N GLN A 179 8.36 23.13 11.51
CA GLN A 179 9.40 22.86 12.49
C GLN A 179 10.52 22.01 11.87
N PRO A 180 11.80 22.28 12.20
CA PRO A 180 12.91 21.48 11.70
C PRO A 180 12.86 20.05 12.26
N ASP A 181 13.22 19.06 11.43
CA ASP A 181 13.38 17.66 11.86
C ASP A 181 14.54 17.57 12.88
N PRO A 182 14.29 17.16 14.13
CA PRO A 182 15.32 17.09 15.15
C PRO A 182 16.32 15.94 14.94
N GLY A 183 16.09 15.03 14.00
CA GLY A 183 16.95 13.87 13.74
C GLY A 183 16.96 12.92 14.93
N ASN A 184 16.12 11.89 14.91
CA ASN A 184 16.08 10.94 16.03
C ASN A 184 17.17 9.89 15.89
N ASP A 185 18.32 10.12 16.54
CA ASP A 185 19.48 9.21 16.59
C ASP A 185 19.11 7.78 16.98
N LEU A 186 18.06 7.61 17.80
CA LEU A 186 17.60 6.31 18.27
C LEU A 186 16.92 5.50 17.17
N VAL A 187 16.26 6.18 16.23
CA VAL A 187 15.65 5.57 15.04
C VAL A 187 16.75 5.21 14.05
N PHE A 188 17.69 6.12 13.77
CA PHE A 188 18.83 5.82 12.90
C PHE A 188 19.71 4.68 13.41
N ALA A 189 19.91 4.57 14.73
CA ALA A 189 20.62 3.46 15.34
C ALA A 189 19.94 2.10 15.08
N LYS A 190 18.61 2.04 15.21
CA LYS A 190 17.84 0.82 14.97
C LYS A 190 17.71 0.47 13.50
N ILE A 191 17.68 1.47 12.62
CA ILE A 191 17.75 1.29 11.18
C ILE A 191 19.11 0.69 10.79
N ARG A 192 20.19 1.22 11.36
CA ARG A 192 21.55 0.69 11.16
C ARG A 192 21.68 -0.75 11.65
N GLU A 193 21.10 -1.07 12.81
CA GLU A 193 21.04 -2.43 13.35
C GLU A 193 20.28 -3.39 12.44
N ALA A 194 19.14 -2.96 11.88
CA ALA A 194 18.31 -3.79 11.00
C ALA A 194 18.90 -3.99 9.59
N LEU A 195 19.57 -2.97 9.05
CA LEU A 195 20.12 -2.97 7.69
C LEU A 195 21.54 -3.51 7.58
N GLY A 196 22.28 -3.46 8.68
CA GLY A 196 23.74 -3.55 8.64
C GLY A 196 24.38 -2.31 8.01
N ASP A 197 25.66 -2.11 8.29
CA ASP A 197 26.38 -0.86 7.98
C ASP A 197 26.31 -0.47 6.50
N LYS A 198 26.43 -1.44 5.59
CA LYS A 198 26.52 -1.18 4.14
C LYS A 198 25.22 -0.63 3.54
N ARG A 199 24.07 -1.27 3.81
CA ARG A 199 22.76 -0.78 3.33
C ARG A 199 22.33 0.49 4.08
N TYR A 200 22.75 0.65 5.33
CA TYR A 200 22.51 1.87 6.09
C TYR A 200 23.21 3.09 5.50
N GLU A 201 24.46 2.94 5.04
CA GLU A 201 25.19 4.02 4.34
C GLU A 201 24.55 4.40 3.01
N GLU A 202 24.10 3.42 2.22
CA GLU A 202 23.36 3.66 0.98
C GLU A 202 22.07 4.45 1.27
N TYR A 203 21.30 4.02 2.27
CA TYR A 203 20.11 4.73 2.75
C TYR A 203 20.42 6.17 3.19
N ARG A 204 21.42 6.38 4.06
CA ARG A 204 21.83 7.72 4.53
C ARG A 204 22.35 8.62 3.41
N SER A 205 22.97 8.06 2.37
CA SER A 205 23.48 8.82 1.23
C SER A 205 22.37 9.40 0.34
N THR A 206 21.17 8.82 0.40
CA THR A 206 19.96 9.29 -0.28
C THR A 206 19.04 10.09 0.64
N TRP A 207 19.23 9.98 1.95
CA TRP A 207 18.54 10.77 2.96
C TRP A 207 19.13 12.19 2.97
N TRP A 208 18.45 13.10 2.27
CA TRP A 208 18.78 14.51 2.10
C TRP A 208 19.76 14.85 0.95
N LYS A 209 19.31 14.55 -0.27
CA LYS A 209 19.56 15.36 -1.46
C LYS A 209 18.23 15.77 -2.09
#